data_AF-A0A4R4RHU6-F1
#
_entry.id   AF-A0A4R4RHU6-F1
#
_cell.length_a   1.000
_cell.length_b   1.000
_cell.length_c   1.000
_cell.angle_alpha   90.00
_cell.angle_beta   90.00
_cell.angle_gamma   90.00
#
_symmetry.space_group_name_H-M   'P 1'
#
loop_
_entity.id
_entity.type
_entity.pdbx_description
1 polymer ?
#
loop_
_entity_poly.entity_id
_entity_poly.type
_entity_poly.pdbx_seq_one_letter_code
_entity_poly.pdbx_strand_id
1 'polypeptide(L)'
;MSAGSCSTGKPRHSFDPATLVLLADGTARPIGDVQPGDEVVSTDPETGETSAEPVTRLHVNIDRELTNVTVLGSGAQRAVTLETTAHHPFWDATDRQWVDAGKLQVGHRLLIHDDKRLEGDGTGAGAGGGGPGREVTVVAVDNFTGSELMRDLTVATHHTYYVLAGTTPVLVHNCGESIYEAGGKHGPTARGSSRGTNSAESRNGQGALENSIEWTPEGPGQSPRRIGVSDGEIVILDRTRQAACGCSRDGGMNDIWHGHVRGWGELSQGMQSAIRKAGLVDRKGRPL
;
A
#
# COMPACT_ATOMS: atom_id res chain seq x y z
N MET A 1 2.69 30.53 16.41
CA MET A 1 3.60 29.42 16.06
C MET A 1 2.73 28.17 15.91
N SER A 2 2.39 27.79 14.66
CA SER A 2 1.51 26.66 14.39
C SER A 2 2.34 25.38 14.32
N ALA A 3 2.15 24.47 15.28
CA ALA A 3 2.73 23.14 15.23
C ALA A 3 1.88 22.27 14.29
N GLY A 4 2.41 22.04 13.09
CA GLY A 4 1.87 21.07 12.15
C GLY A 4 1.99 19.66 12.76
N SER A 5 0.84 19.00 12.92
CA SER A 5 0.76 17.61 13.35
C SER A 5 1.29 16.73 12.23
N CYS A 6 2.46 16.13 12.42
CA CYS A 6 3.03 15.13 11.51
C CYS A 6 2.22 13.84 11.66
N SER A 7 1.58 13.38 10.58
CA SER A 7 0.87 12.10 10.52
C SER A 7 1.90 10.98 10.39
N THR A 8 2.13 10.20 11.45
CA THR A 8 3.11 9.10 11.50
C THR A 8 2.60 7.77 10.96
N GLY A 9 1.55 7.79 10.11
CA GLY A 9 1.16 6.59 9.36
C GLY A 9 2.32 6.12 8.50
N LYS A 10 2.49 4.79 8.36
CA LYS A 10 3.45 4.23 7.39
C LYS A 10 3.27 4.98 6.05
N PRO A 11 4.36 5.44 5.42
CA PRO A 11 4.24 6.21 4.20
C PRO A 11 3.49 5.39 3.15
N ARG A 12 2.49 6.01 2.53
CA ARG A 12 1.70 5.40 1.47
C ARG A 12 2.58 5.24 0.23
N HIS A 13 2.33 4.19 -0.52
CA HIS A 13 2.99 3.90 -1.78
C HIS A 13 1.93 3.97 -2.89
N SER A 14 2.03 4.93 -3.81
CA SER A 14 1.03 5.16 -4.85
C SER A 14 1.64 5.75 -6.12
N PHE A 15 0.92 5.67 -7.24
CA PHE A 15 1.23 6.25 -8.55
C PHE A 15 0.20 7.28 -8.99
N ASP A 16 0.58 8.13 -9.95
CA ASP A 16 -0.38 8.98 -10.67
C ASP A 16 -1.48 8.11 -11.32
N PRO A 17 -2.77 8.53 -11.30
CA PRO A 17 -3.88 7.73 -11.84
C PRO A 17 -3.75 7.35 -13.32
N ALA A 18 -3.00 8.11 -14.11
CA ALA A 18 -2.76 7.84 -15.54
C ALA A 18 -1.63 6.81 -15.76
N THR A 19 -0.87 6.45 -14.73
CA THR A 19 0.18 5.44 -14.80
C THR A 19 -0.40 4.12 -15.29
N LEU A 20 0.12 3.58 -16.39
CA LEU A 20 -0.39 2.36 -16.97
C LEU A 20 0.14 1.13 -16.22
N VAL A 21 -0.72 0.13 -16.02
CA VAL A 21 -0.43 -1.18 -15.44
C VAL A 21 -0.50 -2.24 -16.53
N LEU A 22 0.44 -3.19 -16.52
CA LEU A 22 0.44 -4.35 -17.43
C LEU A 22 -0.58 -5.40 -16.97
N LEU A 23 -1.59 -5.66 -17.78
CA LEU A 23 -2.58 -6.71 -17.55
C LEU A 23 -2.06 -8.07 -18.03
N ALA A 24 -2.62 -9.14 -17.47
CA ALA A 24 -2.23 -10.52 -17.80
C ALA A 24 -2.50 -10.91 -19.27
N ASP A 25 -3.42 -10.23 -19.94
CA ASP A 25 -3.70 -10.41 -21.38
C ASP A 25 -2.70 -9.68 -22.30
N GLY A 26 -1.68 -9.03 -21.73
CA GLY A 26 -0.66 -8.27 -22.43
C GLY A 26 -1.08 -6.85 -22.80
N THR A 27 -2.33 -6.45 -22.51
CA THR A 27 -2.76 -5.05 -22.66
C THR A 27 -2.31 -4.20 -21.47
N ALA A 28 -2.46 -2.88 -21.58
CA ALA A 28 -2.17 -1.95 -20.51
C ALA A 28 -3.37 -1.04 -20.22
N ARG A 29 -3.56 -0.72 -18.94
CA ARG A 29 -4.68 0.12 -18.48
C ARG A 29 -4.20 1.13 -17.44
N PRO A 30 -4.69 2.38 -17.44
CA PRO A 30 -4.40 3.32 -16.35
C PRO A 30 -4.77 2.71 -14.99
N ILE A 31 -3.90 2.88 -14.00
CA ILE A 31 -4.09 2.35 -12.65
C ILE A 31 -5.38 2.90 -12.01
N GLY A 32 -5.82 4.10 -12.41
CA GLY A 32 -7.10 4.67 -11.98
C GLY A 32 -8.35 3.95 -12.53
N ASP A 33 -8.20 3.17 -13.60
CA ASP A 33 -9.28 2.45 -14.27
C ASP A 33 -9.28 0.94 -13.99
N VAL A 34 -8.22 0.42 -13.37
CA VAL A 34 -8.13 -0.99 -12.91
C VAL A 34 -9.21 -1.27 -11.86
N GLN A 35 -9.78 -2.47 -11.90
CA GLN A 35 -10.85 -2.93 -11.02
C GLN A 35 -10.44 -4.18 -10.23
N PRO A 36 -11.04 -4.41 -9.05
CA PRO A 36 -10.89 -5.70 -8.38
C PRO A 36 -11.33 -6.85 -9.30
N GLY A 37 -10.50 -7.89 -9.37
CA GLY A 37 -10.69 -9.04 -10.25
C GLY A 37 -10.01 -8.91 -11.62
N ASP A 38 -9.54 -7.72 -12.03
CA ASP A 38 -8.61 -7.63 -13.16
C ASP A 38 -7.33 -8.43 -12.84
N GLU A 39 -6.85 -9.22 -13.79
CA GLU A 39 -5.60 -9.96 -13.65
C GLU A 39 -4.43 -9.14 -14.20
N VAL A 40 -3.39 -8.98 -13.39
CA VAL A 40 -2.15 -8.30 -13.75
C VAL A 40 -1.01 -9.30 -13.85
N VAL A 41 0.03 -8.94 -14.61
CA VAL A 41 1.28 -9.71 -14.60
C VAL A 41 2.00 -9.42 -13.30
N SER A 42 2.36 -10.48 -12.58
CA SER A 42 3.03 -10.43 -11.29
C SER A 42 4.25 -11.33 -11.32
N THR A 43 5.37 -10.89 -10.75
CA THR A 43 6.62 -11.66 -10.73
C THR A 43 7.25 -11.63 -9.35
N ASP A 44 7.61 -12.79 -8.83
CA ASP A 44 8.56 -12.91 -7.73
C ASP A 44 9.97 -12.65 -8.30
N PRO A 45 10.63 -11.53 -7.93
CA PRO A 45 11.93 -11.19 -8.51
C PRO A 45 13.07 -12.08 -8.01
N GLU A 46 12.87 -12.87 -6.96
CA GLU A 46 13.88 -13.79 -6.44
C GLU A 46 13.90 -15.11 -7.17
N THR A 47 12.72 -15.70 -7.37
CA THR A 47 12.56 -16.98 -8.06
C THR A 47 12.48 -16.77 -9.58
N GLY A 48 12.04 -15.59 -10.01
CA GLY A 48 11.68 -15.29 -11.39
C GLY A 48 10.36 -15.93 -11.80
N GLU A 49 9.58 -16.49 -10.87
CA GLU A 49 8.25 -17.01 -11.17
C GLU A 49 7.34 -15.85 -11.55
N THR A 50 6.65 -15.99 -12.69
CA THR A 50 5.71 -15.00 -13.22
C THR A 50 4.34 -15.66 -13.36
N SER A 51 3.31 -14.99 -12.87
CA SER A 51 1.92 -15.47 -12.86
C SER A 51 0.95 -14.33 -13.20
N ALA A 52 -0.25 -14.70 -13.66
CA ALA A 52 -1.39 -13.79 -13.68
C ALA A 52 -2.02 -13.77 -12.29
N GLU A 53 -2.17 -12.59 -11.70
CA GLU A 53 -2.69 -12.45 -10.34
C GLU A 53 -3.81 -11.42 -10.27
N PRO A 54 -4.91 -11.73 -9.56
CA PRO A 54 -6.03 -10.82 -9.46
C PRO A 54 -5.68 -9.63 -8.55
N VAL A 55 -6.12 -8.46 -8.97
CA VAL A 55 -6.22 -7.29 -8.10
C VAL A 55 -7.35 -7.54 -7.10
N THR A 56 -7.03 -7.46 -5.82
CA THR A 56 -7.97 -7.74 -4.72
C THR A 56 -8.51 -6.47 -4.07
N ARG A 57 -7.79 -5.35 -4.15
CA ARG A 57 -8.21 -4.03 -3.66
C ARG A 57 -7.62 -2.91 -4.52
N LEU A 58 -8.31 -1.77 -4.51
CA LEU A 58 -7.83 -0.50 -5.06
C LEU A 58 -7.65 0.48 -3.91
N HIS A 59 -6.61 1.29 -3.98
CA HIS A 59 -6.32 2.34 -3.01
C HIS A 59 -6.41 3.70 -3.66
N VAL A 60 -7.03 4.66 -2.97
CA VAL A 60 -7.16 6.04 -3.41
C VAL A 60 -6.61 6.93 -2.30
N ASN A 61 -5.55 7.67 -2.62
CA ASN A 61 -4.80 8.44 -1.63
C ASN A 61 -4.66 9.90 -2.06
N ILE A 62 -4.57 10.81 -1.09
CA ILE A 62 -4.02 12.14 -1.30
C ILE A 62 -2.62 12.12 -0.69
N ASP A 63 -1.59 12.03 -1.52
CA ASP A 63 -0.21 11.86 -1.09
C ASP A 63 0.60 13.15 -1.24
N ARG A 64 1.60 13.30 -0.37
CA ARG A 64 2.37 14.54 -0.23
C ARG A 64 3.86 14.40 -0.44
N GLU A 65 4.40 13.22 -0.23
CA GLU A 65 5.82 12.93 -0.44
C GLU A 65 5.95 12.22 -1.79
N LEU A 66 6.34 12.98 -2.80
CA LEU A 66 6.26 12.60 -4.20
C LEU A 66 7.67 12.56 -4.80
N THR A 67 7.81 11.77 -5.85
CA THR A 67 9.05 11.71 -6.63
C THR A 67 8.74 11.36 -8.08
N ASN A 68 9.53 11.95 -8.97
CA ASN A 68 9.54 11.59 -10.37
C ASN A 68 10.75 10.71 -10.64
N VAL A 69 10.51 9.45 -11.00
CA VAL A 69 11.57 8.50 -11.37
C VAL A 69 11.65 8.46 -12.89
N THR A 70 12.76 8.93 -13.46
CA THR A 70 13.00 8.88 -14.89
C THR A 70 13.91 7.71 -15.22
N VAL A 71 13.45 6.84 -16.11
CA VAL A 71 14.20 5.67 -16.59
C VAL A 71 14.49 5.78 -18.08
N LEU A 72 15.60 5.15 -18.50
CA LEU A 72 15.98 5.02 -19.89
C LEU A 72 15.88 3.55 -20.31
N GLY A 73 15.00 3.29 -21.29
CA GLY A 73 14.82 1.98 -21.90
C GLY A 73 16.06 1.50 -22.66
N SER A 74 16.17 0.19 -22.88
CA SER A 74 17.23 -0.36 -23.76
C SER A 74 16.99 0.02 -25.22
N GLY A 75 18.03 0.49 -25.92
CA GLY A 75 17.98 0.88 -27.34
C GLY A 75 17.78 2.39 -27.58
N ALA A 76 17.14 2.75 -28.69
CA ALA A 76 16.91 4.16 -29.08
C ALA A 76 15.70 4.83 -28.37
N GLN A 77 15.27 4.28 -27.24
CA GLN A 77 14.12 4.80 -26.50
C GLN A 77 14.48 6.11 -25.81
N ARG A 78 13.53 7.05 -25.76
CA ARG A 78 13.67 8.27 -24.97
C ARG A 78 13.52 7.94 -23.49
N ALA A 79 14.11 8.77 -22.64
CA ALA A 79 13.86 8.73 -21.21
C ALA A 79 12.36 8.97 -20.94
N VAL A 80 11.78 8.20 -20.02
CA VAL A 80 10.38 8.31 -19.61
C VAL A 80 10.30 8.43 -18.09
N THR A 81 9.40 9.29 -17.62
CA THR A 81 9.20 9.58 -16.20
C THR A 81 7.96 8.87 -15.68
N LEU A 82 8.10 8.22 -14.54
CA LEU A 82 7.01 7.71 -13.70
C LEU A 82 6.78 8.68 -12.55
N GLU A 83 5.52 9.03 -12.32
CA GLU A 83 5.10 9.92 -11.23
C GLU A 83 4.56 9.07 -10.08
N THR A 84 5.24 9.11 -8.94
CA THR A 84 4.99 8.20 -7.82
C THR A 84 5.17 8.90 -6.49
N THR A 85 4.70 8.29 -5.42
CA THR A 85 5.16 8.62 -4.06
C THR A 85 6.64 8.27 -3.89
N ALA A 86 7.34 9.03 -3.03
CA ALA A 86 8.76 8.79 -2.72
C ALA A 86 9.03 7.42 -2.07
N HIS A 87 7.99 6.77 -1.53
CA HIS A 87 8.07 5.54 -0.75
C HIS A 87 7.65 4.30 -1.53
N HIS A 88 7.26 4.44 -2.80
CA HIS A 88 6.84 3.28 -3.59
C HIS A 88 8.07 2.40 -3.90
N PRO A 89 8.09 1.11 -3.53
CA PRO A 89 9.27 0.28 -3.76
C PRO A 89 9.38 -0.18 -5.21
N PHE A 90 10.57 -0.02 -5.78
CA PHE A 90 10.97 -0.58 -7.07
C PHE A 90 11.99 -1.70 -6.83
N TRP A 91 11.97 -2.73 -7.67
CA TRP A 91 13.00 -3.77 -7.59
C TRP A 91 14.28 -3.30 -8.26
N ASP A 92 15.29 -2.99 -7.45
CA ASP A 92 16.62 -2.65 -7.91
C ASP A 92 17.40 -3.94 -8.20
N ALA A 93 17.61 -4.22 -9.48
CA ALA A 93 18.33 -5.40 -9.95
C ALA A 93 19.85 -5.27 -9.78
N THR A 94 20.40 -4.05 -9.62
CA THR A 94 21.83 -3.86 -9.31
C THR A 94 22.15 -4.46 -7.94
N ASP A 95 21.35 -4.06 -6.95
CA ASP A 95 21.57 -4.44 -5.55
C ASP A 95 20.73 -5.65 -5.11
N ARG A 96 19.78 -6.07 -5.96
CA ARG A 96 18.83 -7.18 -5.74
C ARG A 96 18.00 -7.00 -4.47
N GLN A 97 17.39 -5.82 -4.35
CA GLN A 97 16.56 -5.45 -3.21
C GLN A 97 15.44 -4.49 -3.63
N TRP A 98 14.40 -4.41 -2.81
CA TRP A 98 13.40 -3.36 -2.91
C TRP A 98 13.97 -2.03 -2.41
N VAL A 99 13.85 -0.98 -3.22
CA VAL A 99 14.30 0.37 -2.88
C VAL A 99 13.15 1.35 -3.07
N ASP A 100 12.88 2.18 -2.06
CA ASP A 100 11.92 3.27 -2.16
C ASP A 100 12.28 4.19 -3.35
N ALA A 101 11.29 4.59 -4.14
CA ALA A 101 11.45 5.40 -5.34
C ALA A 101 12.37 6.62 -5.15
N GLY A 102 12.17 7.37 -4.05
CA GLY A 102 12.93 8.58 -3.76
C GLY A 102 14.36 8.34 -3.30
N LYS A 103 14.76 7.08 -3.10
CA LYS A 103 16.10 6.63 -2.70
C LYS A 103 16.82 5.88 -3.81
N LEU A 104 16.18 5.67 -4.97
CA LEU A 104 16.83 5.08 -6.13
C LEU A 104 18.05 5.91 -6.54
N GLN A 105 19.10 5.23 -6.99
CA GLN A 105 20.33 5.88 -7.41
C GLN A 105 20.40 5.96 -8.94
N VAL A 106 20.83 7.10 -9.46
CA VAL A 106 21.11 7.26 -10.89
C VAL A 106 22.18 6.25 -11.31
N GLY A 107 21.95 5.55 -12.42
CA GLY A 107 22.79 4.47 -12.93
C GLY A 107 22.39 3.07 -12.45
N HIS A 108 21.55 2.97 -11.41
CA HIS A 108 21.00 1.67 -10.99
C HIS A 108 20.00 1.14 -12.02
N ARG A 109 19.79 -0.17 -11.98
CA ARG A 109 19.02 -0.92 -12.97
C ARG A 109 17.77 -1.49 -12.33
N LEU A 110 16.61 -1.19 -12.88
CA LEU A 110 15.33 -1.72 -12.42
C LEU A 110 14.93 -2.92 -13.27
N LEU A 111 14.35 -3.93 -12.62
CA LEU A 111 13.85 -5.12 -13.32
C LEU A 111 12.61 -4.79 -14.14
N ILE A 112 12.57 -5.28 -15.39
CA ILE A 112 11.43 -5.14 -16.28
C ILE A 112 10.89 -6.49 -16.75
N HIS A 113 9.60 -6.52 -17.14
CA HIS A 113 9.02 -7.65 -17.86
C HIS A 113 9.51 -7.66 -19.32
N ASP A 114 9.67 -8.85 -19.90
CA ASP A 114 9.94 -9.04 -21.33
C ASP A 114 8.85 -9.95 -21.89
N ASP A 115 8.18 -9.55 -22.97
CA ASP A 115 6.99 -10.21 -23.53
C ASP A 115 7.19 -11.72 -23.80
N LYS A 116 8.46 -12.15 -23.97
CA LYS A 116 8.83 -13.57 -24.07
C LYS A 116 8.51 -14.41 -22.83
N ARG A 117 8.18 -13.81 -21.69
CA ARG A 117 7.81 -14.51 -20.46
C ARG A 117 6.32 -14.89 -20.41
N LEU A 118 5.46 -14.27 -21.21
CA LEU A 118 4.04 -14.62 -21.29
C LEU A 118 3.73 -15.70 -22.34
N GLU A 119 4.65 -16.01 -23.25
CA GLU A 119 4.46 -17.10 -24.22
C GLU A 119 4.73 -18.47 -23.58
N GLY A 120 3.77 -18.93 -22.78
CA GLY A 120 3.49 -20.36 -22.65
C GLY A 120 2.75 -20.81 -23.91
N ASP A 121 3.31 -21.78 -24.62
CA ASP A 121 2.77 -22.43 -25.83
C ASP A 121 1.43 -23.19 -25.64
N GLY A 122 0.65 -22.84 -24.60
CA GLY A 122 -0.64 -23.46 -24.31
C GLY A 122 -0.54 -24.90 -23.80
N THR A 123 0.66 -25.45 -23.54
CA THR A 123 0.81 -26.84 -23.09
C THR A 123 0.85 -27.04 -21.58
N GLY A 124 0.65 -25.98 -20.79
CA GLY A 124 0.60 -26.11 -19.33
C GLY A 124 1.98 -26.34 -18.67
N ALA A 125 3.07 -25.91 -19.33
CA ALA A 125 4.42 -25.94 -18.78
C ALA A 125 5.08 -24.55 -18.90
N GLY A 126 4.59 -23.58 -18.11
CA GLY A 126 5.16 -22.23 -17.99
C GLY A 126 5.98 -21.99 -16.73
N ALA A 127 6.36 -23.04 -15.98
CA ALA A 127 7.34 -22.93 -14.91
C ALA A 127 8.75 -22.96 -15.53
N GLY A 128 9.27 -21.85 -16.04
CA GLY A 128 10.59 -21.89 -16.68
C GLY A 128 11.05 -20.68 -17.47
N GLY A 129 10.94 -19.47 -16.91
CA GLY A 129 11.53 -18.26 -17.49
C GLY A 129 12.71 -17.69 -16.69
N GLY A 130 13.43 -18.49 -15.90
CA GLY A 130 14.46 -18.05 -14.94
C GLY A 130 15.75 -17.47 -15.53
N GLY A 131 15.68 -16.53 -16.48
CA GLY A 131 16.78 -15.65 -16.85
C GLY A 131 16.67 -14.30 -16.13
N PRO A 132 17.79 -13.56 -15.91
CA PRO A 132 17.72 -12.20 -15.40
C PRO A 132 16.80 -11.41 -16.34
N GLY A 133 15.72 -10.84 -15.79
CA GLY A 133 14.83 -10.02 -16.60
C GLY A 133 15.64 -8.91 -17.27
N ARG A 134 15.12 -8.38 -18.39
CA ARG A 134 15.72 -7.18 -18.96
C ARG A 134 15.67 -6.07 -17.91
N GLU A 135 16.53 -5.07 -18.07
CA GLU A 135 16.68 -3.99 -17.10
C GLU A 135 16.57 -2.62 -17.78
N VAL A 136 16.15 -1.62 -17.03
CA VAL A 136 16.22 -0.21 -17.42
C VAL A 136 17.05 0.60 -16.44
N THR A 137 17.72 1.63 -16.94
CA THR A 137 18.60 2.46 -16.11
C THR A 137 17.84 3.65 -15.55
N VAL A 138 17.94 3.88 -14.25
CA VAL A 138 17.48 5.13 -13.61
C VAL A 138 18.39 6.27 -14.05
N VAL A 139 17.83 7.33 -14.61
CA VAL A 139 18.58 8.50 -15.10
C VAL A 139 18.28 9.79 -14.35
N ALA A 140 17.15 9.88 -13.65
CA ALA A 140 16.86 10.96 -12.71
C ALA A 140 15.89 10.51 -11.62
N VAL A 141 16.01 11.10 -10.44
CA VAL A 141 15.09 10.96 -9.31
C VAL A 141 14.89 12.34 -8.71
N ASP A 142 13.69 12.89 -8.87
CA ASP A 142 13.36 14.25 -8.45
C ASP A 142 12.34 14.20 -7.32
N ASN A 143 12.80 14.33 -6.07
CA ASN A 143 11.96 14.32 -4.88
C ASN A 143 11.33 15.70 -4.63
N PHE A 144 10.03 15.74 -4.34
CA PHE A 144 9.32 16.96 -4.01
C PHE A 144 8.15 16.72 -3.06
N THR A 145 7.58 17.81 -2.56
CA THR A 145 6.37 17.75 -1.73
C THR A 145 5.20 18.35 -2.50
N GLY A 146 4.03 17.72 -2.39
CA GLY A 146 2.82 18.10 -3.11
C GLY A 146 1.55 17.69 -2.37
N SER A 147 0.45 17.61 -3.10
CA SER A 147 -0.84 17.10 -2.60
C SER A 147 -1.64 16.56 -3.78
N GLU A 148 -1.28 15.37 -4.23
CA GLU A 148 -1.83 14.78 -5.46
C GLU A 148 -2.75 13.59 -5.16
N LEU A 149 -3.77 13.43 -6.00
CA LEU A 149 -4.64 12.25 -5.97
C LEU A 149 -3.91 11.08 -6.62
N MET A 150 -3.55 10.07 -5.84
CA MET A 150 -2.77 8.93 -6.29
C MET A 150 -3.56 7.62 -6.17
N ARG A 151 -3.06 6.56 -6.81
CA ARG A 151 -3.65 5.23 -6.87
C ARG A 151 -2.63 4.15 -6.51
N ASP A 152 -3.10 3.08 -5.90
CA ASP A 152 -2.31 1.85 -5.73
C ASP A 152 -3.23 0.62 -5.80
N LEU A 153 -2.64 -0.56 -5.94
CA LEU A 153 -3.35 -1.84 -6.08
C LEU A 153 -2.90 -2.81 -5.01
N THR A 154 -3.81 -3.62 -4.47
CA THR A 154 -3.42 -4.86 -3.80
C THR A 154 -3.47 -6.02 -4.79
N VAL A 155 -2.33 -6.55 -5.18
CA VAL A 155 -2.24 -7.79 -5.98
C VAL A 155 -2.10 -8.99 -5.05
N ALA A 156 -2.70 -10.12 -5.44
CA ALA A 156 -2.62 -11.37 -4.69
C ALA A 156 -1.18 -11.92 -4.61
N THR A 157 -0.98 -12.99 -3.84
CA THR A 157 0.22 -13.85 -3.75
C THR A 157 1.60 -13.17 -3.71
N HIS A 158 2.17 -12.69 -4.82
CA HIS A 158 3.51 -12.10 -4.82
C HIS A 158 3.55 -10.65 -4.34
N HIS A 159 2.42 -9.95 -4.37
CA HIS A 159 2.34 -8.52 -4.05
C HIS A 159 3.27 -7.65 -4.92
N THR A 160 3.36 -8.01 -6.20
CA THR A 160 4.03 -7.24 -7.23
C THR A 160 3.14 -7.02 -8.44
N TYR A 161 3.46 -5.99 -9.20
CA TYR A 161 2.90 -5.74 -10.51
C TYR A 161 3.86 -4.90 -11.35
N TYR A 162 3.49 -4.67 -12.60
CA TYR A 162 4.27 -3.85 -13.51
C TYR A 162 3.55 -2.56 -13.86
N VAL A 163 4.24 -1.43 -13.70
CA VAL A 163 3.83 -0.12 -14.25
C VAL A 163 4.65 0.21 -15.48
N LEU A 164 4.05 0.83 -16.50
CA LEU A 164 4.74 1.12 -17.75
C LEU A 164 5.41 2.49 -17.72
N ALA A 165 6.74 2.50 -17.84
CA ALA A 165 7.51 3.65 -18.28
C ALA A 165 7.49 3.70 -19.82
N GLY A 166 6.49 4.36 -20.38
CA GLY A 166 6.24 4.36 -21.83
C GLY A 166 5.68 3.01 -22.26
N THR A 167 6.49 2.21 -22.96
CA THR A 167 6.14 0.81 -23.28
C THR A 167 6.91 -0.20 -22.42
N THR A 168 7.67 0.27 -21.43
CA THR A 168 8.56 -0.59 -20.64
C THR A 168 7.93 -0.91 -19.28
N PRO A 169 7.49 -2.16 -19.04
CA PRO A 169 6.89 -2.58 -17.77
C PRO A 169 7.94 -2.76 -16.67
N VAL A 170 7.95 -1.88 -15.66
CA VAL A 170 8.88 -1.87 -14.52
C VAL A 170 8.24 -2.52 -13.30
N LEU A 171 8.96 -3.43 -12.63
CA LEU A 171 8.45 -4.17 -11.47
C LEU A 171 8.39 -3.30 -10.23
N VAL A 172 7.22 -3.27 -9.59
CA VAL A 172 6.93 -2.51 -8.37
C VAL A 172 6.23 -3.39 -7.33
N HIS A 173 6.22 -2.93 -6.08
CA HIS A 173 5.73 -3.70 -4.94
C HIS A 173 4.51 -3.06 -4.27
N ASN A 174 3.53 -3.87 -3.86
CA ASN A 174 2.36 -3.39 -3.12
C ASN A 174 2.20 -3.94 -1.69
N CYS A 175 3.27 -4.45 -1.06
CA CYS A 175 3.21 -4.79 0.36
C CYS A 175 3.44 -3.59 1.28
N GLY A 176 2.77 -3.67 2.43
CA GLY A 176 3.00 -2.80 3.55
C GLY A 176 1.73 -2.41 4.25
N GLU A 177 0.68 -3.21 4.10
CA GLU A 177 -0.67 -2.80 4.39
C GLU A 177 -0.97 -2.76 5.88
N SER A 178 -1.92 -1.91 6.23
CA SER A 178 -2.63 -1.99 7.50
C SER A 178 -3.88 -2.85 7.29
N ILE A 179 -3.84 -4.07 7.82
CA ILE A 179 -4.92 -5.06 7.68
C ILE A 179 -5.66 -5.16 9.01
N TYR A 180 -6.98 -5.05 8.96
CA TYR A 180 -7.83 -5.31 10.11
C TYR A 180 -8.09 -6.80 10.27
N GLU A 181 -7.79 -7.34 11.45
CA GLU A 181 -8.21 -8.69 11.87
C GLU A 181 -9.17 -8.60 13.06
N ALA A 182 -10.34 -9.22 12.90
CA ALA A 182 -11.27 -9.43 14.01
C ALA A 182 -10.62 -10.34 15.06
N GLY A 183 -10.82 -10.03 16.33
CA GLY A 183 -10.16 -10.71 17.44
C GLY A 183 -10.79 -12.07 17.73
N GLY A 184 -11.97 -12.36 17.17
CA GLY A 184 -12.73 -13.60 17.31
C GLY A 184 -13.26 -13.86 18.72
N LYS A 185 -12.93 -12.98 19.68
CA LYS A 185 -13.29 -13.07 21.10
C LYS A 185 -14.43 -12.13 21.47
N HIS A 186 -14.81 -11.22 20.57
CA HIS A 186 -15.89 -10.26 20.78
C HIS A 186 -17.04 -10.58 19.82
N GLY A 187 -18.28 -10.42 20.28
CA GLY A 187 -19.45 -10.54 19.41
C GLY A 187 -19.81 -9.20 18.76
N PRO A 188 -20.83 -9.16 17.88
CA PRO A 188 -21.31 -7.93 17.23
C PRO A 188 -21.93 -6.93 18.22
N THR A 189 -22.08 -7.31 19.48
CA THR A 189 -22.63 -6.49 20.55
C THR A 189 -21.71 -6.53 21.76
N ALA A 190 -21.60 -5.43 22.48
CA ALA A 190 -20.88 -5.41 23.76
C ALA A 190 -21.51 -6.42 24.73
N ARG A 191 -20.69 -7.16 25.47
CA ARG A 191 -21.16 -8.17 26.43
C ARG A 191 -20.44 -8.02 27.77
N GLY A 192 -21.20 -8.13 28.86
CA GLY A 192 -20.61 -8.21 30.20
C GLY A 192 -19.83 -9.51 30.39
N SER A 193 -18.65 -9.41 30.98
CA SER A 193 -17.84 -10.55 31.43
C SER A 193 -17.51 -10.40 32.92
N SER A 194 -17.02 -11.47 33.54
CA SER A 194 -16.53 -11.44 34.93
C SER A 194 -15.35 -10.48 35.14
N ARG A 195 -14.74 -9.98 34.06
CA ARG A 195 -13.64 -9.00 34.08
C ARG A 195 -14.04 -7.60 33.58
N GLY A 196 -15.33 -7.34 33.35
CA GLY A 196 -15.85 -6.07 32.83
C GLY A 196 -16.55 -6.19 31.47
N THR A 197 -16.96 -5.07 30.88
CA THR A 197 -17.65 -5.03 29.58
C THR A 197 -16.67 -5.27 28.43
N ASN A 198 -16.86 -6.36 27.70
CA ASN A 198 -16.20 -6.60 26.43
C ASN A 198 -16.88 -5.73 25.38
N SER A 199 -16.13 -4.81 24.79
CA SER A 199 -16.63 -3.96 23.71
C SER A 199 -16.96 -4.78 22.47
N ALA A 200 -17.87 -4.26 21.64
CA ALA A 200 -18.22 -4.88 20.37
C ALA A 200 -17.03 -4.86 19.41
N GLU A 201 -16.94 -5.90 18.58
CA GLU A 201 -16.15 -5.87 17.35
C GLU A 201 -16.78 -4.87 16.37
N SER A 202 -15.95 -4.23 15.53
CA SER A 202 -16.46 -3.27 14.55
C SER A 202 -17.16 -3.98 13.41
N ARG A 203 -18.27 -3.39 12.93
CA ARG A 203 -18.98 -3.88 11.74
C ARG A 203 -18.15 -3.77 10.47
N ASN A 204 -17.27 -2.77 10.40
CA ASN A 204 -16.37 -2.54 9.27
C ASN A 204 -15.01 -2.03 9.77
N GLY A 205 -14.27 -2.92 10.41
CA GLY A 205 -12.99 -2.59 11.02
C GLY A 205 -11.92 -2.17 10.01
N GLN A 206 -11.93 -2.73 8.80
CA GLN A 206 -11.03 -2.32 7.72
C GLN A 206 -11.35 -0.89 7.24
N GLY A 207 -12.62 -0.58 6.98
CA GLY A 207 -13.04 0.78 6.62
C GLY A 207 -12.72 1.80 7.71
N ALA A 208 -12.85 1.41 8.99
CA ALA A 208 -12.43 2.28 10.10
C ALA A 208 -10.91 2.48 10.12
N LEU A 209 -10.11 1.45 9.82
CA LEU A 209 -8.65 1.53 9.74
C LEU A 209 -8.17 2.42 8.60
N GLU A 210 -8.82 2.37 7.45
CA GLU A 210 -8.55 3.25 6.32
C GLU A 210 -8.96 4.70 6.62
N ASN A 211 -10.14 4.89 7.22
CA ASN A 211 -10.65 6.19 7.65
C ASN A 211 -10.25 6.50 9.10
N SER A 212 -8.95 6.42 9.39
CA SER A 212 -8.40 6.69 10.73
C SER A 212 -7.25 7.67 10.74
N ILE A 213 -7.08 8.28 11.91
CA ILE A 213 -5.88 9.03 12.25
C ILE A 213 -5.02 8.26 13.23
N GLU A 214 -3.71 8.47 13.15
CA GLU A 214 -2.84 8.06 14.24
C GLU A 214 -3.02 8.99 15.44
N TRP A 215 -3.02 8.38 16.61
CA TRP A 215 -3.03 9.06 17.87
C TRP A 215 -2.08 8.34 18.81
N THR A 216 -1.04 9.05 19.22
CA THR A 216 -0.10 8.58 20.23
C THR A 216 -0.46 9.26 21.55
N PRO A 217 -0.77 8.50 22.60
CA PRO A 217 -0.93 9.07 23.93
C PRO A 217 0.37 9.74 24.39
N GLU A 218 0.25 10.86 25.12
CA GLU A 218 1.41 11.53 25.71
C GLU A 218 2.02 10.66 26.83
N GLY A 219 3.31 10.30 26.69
CA GLY A 219 4.10 9.60 27.72
C GLY A 219 5.15 8.62 27.15
N PRO A 220 6.22 8.31 27.88
CA PRO A 220 7.28 7.43 27.40
C PRO A 220 6.79 5.98 27.22
N GLY A 221 7.17 5.36 26.09
CA GLY A 221 6.94 3.93 25.82
C GLY A 221 5.54 3.55 25.32
N GLN A 222 4.72 4.53 24.91
CA GLN A 222 3.39 4.24 24.36
C GLN A 222 3.44 4.04 22.84
N SER A 223 2.90 2.92 22.36
CA SER A 223 2.77 2.65 20.93
C SER A 223 1.67 3.51 20.31
N PRO A 224 1.85 3.99 19.06
CA PRO A 224 0.82 4.71 18.33
C PRO A 224 -0.42 3.83 18.15
N ARG A 225 -1.59 4.40 18.43
CA ARG A 225 -2.89 3.80 18.13
C ARG A 225 -3.49 4.50 16.93
N ARG A 226 -4.51 3.91 16.34
CA ARG A 226 -5.34 4.55 15.32
C ARG A 226 -6.75 4.76 15.85
N ILE A 227 -7.38 5.85 15.44
CA ILE A 227 -8.76 6.19 15.80
C ILE A 227 -9.50 6.39 14.49
N GLY A 228 -10.36 5.42 14.18
CA GLY A 228 -11.08 5.31 12.92
C GLY A 228 -12.56 5.55 13.05
N VAL A 229 -13.19 5.93 11.94
CA VAL A 229 -14.65 6.03 11.85
C VAL A 229 -15.16 5.27 10.63
N SER A 230 -16.11 4.35 10.82
CA SER A 230 -16.82 3.70 9.71
C SER A 230 -18.20 3.23 10.16
N ASP A 231 -19.19 3.29 9.27
CA ASP A 231 -20.57 2.85 9.51
C ASP A 231 -21.21 3.44 10.79
N GLY A 232 -20.85 4.67 11.14
CA GLY A 232 -21.33 5.34 12.35
C GLY A 232 -20.68 4.85 13.65
N GLU A 233 -19.58 4.10 13.57
CA GLU A 233 -18.81 3.60 14.72
C GLU A 233 -17.50 4.37 14.84
N ILE A 234 -17.10 4.68 16.08
CA ILE A 234 -15.73 5.09 16.38
C ILE A 234 -14.97 3.84 16.82
N VAL A 235 -13.85 3.55 16.17
CA VAL A 235 -13.06 2.34 16.40
C VAL A 235 -11.67 2.75 16.88
N ILE A 236 -11.28 2.28 18.06
CA ILE A 236 -9.89 2.35 18.51
C ILE A 236 -9.18 1.13 17.98
N LEU A 237 -8.13 1.37 17.20
CA LEU A 237 -7.36 0.37 16.49
C LEU A 237 -5.97 0.29 17.10
N ASP A 238 -5.63 -0.88 17.60
CA ASP A 238 -4.34 -1.21 18.18
C ASP A 238 -3.61 -2.16 17.22
N ARG A 239 -2.36 -1.85 16.89
CA ARG A 239 -1.51 -2.74 16.09
C ARG A 239 -1.15 -3.95 16.96
N THR A 240 -1.56 -5.13 16.53
CA THR A 240 -1.41 -6.37 17.30
C THR A 240 -0.12 -7.10 16.97
N ARG A 241 0.23 -7.16 15.68
CA ARG A 241 1.43 -7.83 15.21
C ARG A 241 1.81 -7.32 13.83
N GLN A 242 3.04 -7.63 13.45
CA GLN A 242 3.42 -7.61 12.05
C GLN A 242 3.27 -9.03 11.49
N ALA A 243 2.74 -9.12 10.27
CA ALA A 243 2.76 -10.33 9.48
C ALA A 243 3.74 -10.13 8.34
N ALA A 244 4.57 -11.13 8.06
CA ALA A 244 5.25 -11.17 6.77
C ALA A 244 4.16 -11.18 5.70
N CYS A 245 4.28 -10.33 4.68
CA CYS A 245 3.34 -10.40 3.56
C CYS A 245 3.64 -11.56 2.60
N GLY A 246 4.68 -12.35 2.85
CA GLY A 246 4.94 -13.57 2.09
C GLY A 246 5.92 -13.40 0.93
N CYS A 247 6.46 -12.20 0.71
CA CYS A 247 7.49 -11.97 -0.31
C CYS A 247 8.87 -12.47 0.17
N SER A 248 9.67 -12.92 -0.79
CA SER A 248 10.76 -13.89 -0.64
C SER A 248 12.04 -13.34 0.02
N ARG A 249 12.30 -12.01 0.01
CA ARG A 249 13.14 -11.29 1.01
C ARG A 249 12.73 -9.85 1.22
N ASP A 250 12.96 -9.37 2.45
CA ASP A 250 12.70 -7.99 2.89
C ASP A 250 11.35 -7.45 2.41
N GLY A 251 10.39 -8.36 2.20
CA GLY A 251 9.17 -8.15 1.44
C GLY A 251 8.23 -7.15 2.08
N GLY A 252 8.64 -6.42 3.10
CA GLY A 252 7.75 -5.60 3.89
C GLY A 252 6.98 -6.46 4.88
N MET A 253 6.49 -5.78 5.89
CA MET A 253 5.59 -6.34 6.88
C MET A 253 4.24 -5.68 6.69
N ASN A 254 3.18 -6.48 6.74
CA ASN A 254 1.83 -6.00 6.96
C ASN A 254 1.66 -5.71 8.45
N ASP A 255 1.07 -4.57 8.76
CA ASP A 255 0.63 -4.25 10.11
C ASP A 255 -0.76 -4.81 10.31
N ILE A 256 -0.87 -5.76 11.22
CA ILE A 256 -2.16 -6.31 11.62
C ILE A 256 -2.69 -5.45 12.75
N TRP A 257 -3.88 -4.91 12.53
CA TRP A 257 -4.60 -4.07 13.47
C TRP A 257 -5.83 -4.82 13.96
N HIS A 258 -6.09 -4.69 15.25
CA HIS A 258 -7.35 -5.09 15.83
C HIS A 258 -8.05 -3.85 16.37
N GLY A 259 -9.37 -3.82 16.30
CA GLY A 259 -10.10 -2.64 16.71
C GLY A 259 -11.37 -2.94 17.47
N HIS A 260 -11.67 -2.04 18.40
CA HIS A 260 -12.82 -2.09 19.29
C HIS A 260 -13.68 -0.85 19.13
N VAL A 261 -14.99 -1.05 19.08
CA VAL A 261 -15.94 0.08 19.08
C VAL A 261 -15.90 0.79 20.43
N ARG A 262 -15.94 2.13 20.39
CA ARG A 262 -16.04 3.01 21.55
C ARG A 262 -17.12 4.06 21.34
N GLY A 263 -17.87 4.33 22.40
CA GLY A 263 -18.74 5.50 22.47
C GLY A 263 -17.93 6.78 22.67
N TRP A 264 -18.48 7.92 22.22
CA TRP A 264 -17.83 9.22 22.34
C TRP A 264 -17.38 9.56 23.78
N GLY A 265 -18.23 9.27 24.77
CA GLY A 265 -17.95 9.52 26.18
C GLY A 265 -16.86 8.63 26.78
N GLU A 266 -16.45 7.57 26.08
CA GLU A 266 -15.40 6.64 26.52
C GLU A 266 -14.01 7.05 26.01
N LEU A 267 -13.93 8.03 25.10
CA LEU A 267 -12.68 8.55 24.57
C LEU A 267 -12.05 9.55 25.54
N SER A 268 -10.71 9.58 25.60
CA SER A 268 -9.99 10.64 26.31
C SER A 268 -10.20 12.01 25.65
N GLN A 269 -10.02 13.10 26.40
CA GLN A 269 -10.13 14.45 25.83
C GLN A 269 -9.16 14.68 24.65
N GLY A 270 -7.96 14.09 24.70
CA GLY A 270 -6.99 14.12 23.62
C GLY A 270 -7.51 13.42 22.36
N MET A 271 -8.05 12.20 22.50
CA MET A 271 -8.67 11.45 21.40
C MET A 271 -9.84 12.22 20.78
N GLN A 272 -10.75 12.74 21.62
CA GLN A 272 -11.89 13.55 21.18
C GLN A 272 -11.46 14.81 20.42
N SER A 273 -10.36 15.44 20.84
CA SER A 273 -9.84 16.63 20.17
C SER A 273 -9.20 16.28 18.82
N ALA A 274 -8.43 15.19 18.77
CA ALA A 274 -7.76 14.71 17.57
C ALA A 274 -8.77 14.33 16.47
N ILE A 275 -9.76 13.49 16.80
CA ILE A 275 -10.74 13.00 15.82
C ILE A 275 -11.68 14.10 15.31
N ARG A 276 -12.00 15.11 16.15
CA ARG A 276 -12.71 16.33 15.71
C ARG A 276 -11.87 17.17 14.76
N LYS A 277 -10.58 17.37 15.09
CA LYS A 277 -9.66 18.16 14.23
C LYS A 277 -9.46 17.49 12.86
N ALA A 278 -9.49 16.17 12.83
CA ALA A 278 -9.43 15.38 11.60
C ALA A 278 -10.73 15.40 10.78
N GLY A 279 -11.82 15.97 11.32
CA GLY A 279 -13.10 16.05 10.61
C GLY A 279 -13.85 14.71 10.49
N LEU A 280 -13.49 13.70 11.29
CA LEU A 280 -14.13 12.38 11.26
C LEU A 280 -15.43 12.33 12.09
N VAL A 281 -15.66 13.35 12.94
CA VAL A 281 -16.87 13.49 13.76
C VAL A 281 -17.30 14.96 13.82
N ASP A 282 -18.58 15.20 14.13
CA ASP A 282 -19.12 16.53 14.34
C ASP A 282 -18.71 17.13 15.70
N ARG A 283 -19.15 18.38 15.97
CA ARG A 283 -18.87 19.07 17.24
C ARG A 283 -19.37 18.34 18.48
N LYS A 284 -20.41 17.51 18.33
CA LYS A 284 -21.01 16.69 19.40
C LYS A 284 -20.39 15.29 19.50
N GLY A 285 -19.41 14.97 18.65
CA GLY A 285 -18.75 13.67 18.64
C GLY A 285 -19.49 12.58 17.87
N ARG A 286 -20.44 12.94 17.01
CA ARG A 286 -21.15 11.99 16.16
C ARG A 286 -20.31 11.74 14.89
N PRO A 287 -20.03 10.47 14.55
CA PRO A 287 -19.46 10.09 13.25
C PRO A 287 -20.09 10.82 12.07
N LEU A 288 -19.24 11.30 11.17
CA LEU A 288 -19.64 11.94 9.91
C LEU A 288 -19.60 10.95 8.74
#